data_AF-A0A536E8E7-F1
#
_entry.id   AF-A0A536E8E7-F1
#
_cell.length_a   1.000
_cell.length_b   1.000
_cell.length_c   1.000
_cell.angle_alpha   90.00
_cell.angle_beta   90.00
_cell.angle_gamma   90.00
#
_symmetry.space_group_name_H-M   'P 1'
#
loop_
_entity.id
_entity.type
_entity.pdbx_description
1 polymer ?
#
loop_
_entity_poly.entity_id
_entity_poly.type
_entity_poly.pdbx_seq_one_letter_code
_entity_poly.pdbx_strand_id
1 'polypeptide(L)'
;GAISTDSLGYRGAKYGSMGDQVLGLTAVLPDGRIFERTVPAKSSVGPDLRRLFIGSEGCFGIVTEATLRTFPEPERRILRGFRFPRFEDGFAAIVEMHGIGLTPALLDYGESPTGNGRAGAATLYLGFEGFREQAAAEERRARRICEASGGKGSGSGATTSRGALLRGGARGERGRVRRGELSTSSTLHCRAPRCSTTGPPAGRSSNGTACAQSSTGSGAGQSYSR
;
A
#
# COMPACT_ATOMS: atom_id res chain seq x y z
N GLY A 1 10.63 1.53 -6.05
CA GLY A 1 9.34 1.57 -6.78
C GLY A 1 8.34 2.40 -6.01
N ALA A 2 7.21 1.81 -5.60
CA ALA A 2 6.13 2.49 -4.88
C ALA A 2 6.58 3.33 -3.66
N ILE A 3 7.54 2.83 -2.88
CA ILE A 3 8.12 3.56 -1.73
C ILE A 3 8.90 4.79 -2.21
N SER A 4 9.70 4.64 -3.27
CA SER A 4 10.54 5.69 -3.84
C SER A 4 9.73 6.84 -4.43
N THR A 5 8.50 6.61 -4.89
CA THR A 5 7.62 7.62 -5.48
C THR A 5 6.49 8.06 -4.56
N ASP A 6 6.49 7.57 -3.30
CA ASP A 6 5.39 7.73 -2.34
C ASP A 6 3.98 7.54 -2.96
N SER A 7 3.79 6.43 -3.67
CA SER A 7 2.59 6.24 -4.47
C SER A 7 1.31 6.20 -3.61
N LEU A 8 0.24 6.80 -4.10
CA LEU A 8 -1.10 6.74 -3.50
C LEU A 8 -2.01 5.82 -4.32
N GLY A 9 -2.59 4.80 -3.67
CA GLY A 9 -3.60 3.93 -4.31
C GLY A 9 -5.02 4.47 -4.14
N TYR A 10 -5.99 3.91 -4.87
CA TYR A 10 -7.42 4.27 -4.76
C TYR A 10 -8.01 4.18 -3.34
N ARG A 11 -7.37 3.43 -2.44
CA ARG A 11 -7.78 3.29 -1.04
C ARG A 11 -6.90 4.08 -0.07
N GLY A 12 -6.12 5.01 -0.59
CA GLY A 12 -5.18 5.83 0.17
C GLY A 12 -5.87 6.68 1.25
N ALA A 13 -7.11 7.11 1.02
CA ALA A 13 -7.90 7.83 2.02
C ALA A 13 -8.08 7.04 3.32
N LYS A 14 -8.16 5.70 3.24
CA LYS A 14 -8.32 4.82 4.41
C LYS A 14 -7.01 4.23 4.93
N TYR A 15 -6.08 3.92 4.03
CA TYR A 15 -4.86 3.17 4.39
C TYR A 15 -3.57 4.00 4.36
N GLY A 16 -3.64 5.27 3.95
CA GLY A 16 -2.48 6.16 3.78
C GLY A 16 -1.73 5.93 2.47
N SER A 17 -0.75 6.80 2.20
CA SER A 17 0.18 6.62 1.08
C SER A 17 1.06 5.39 1.28
N MET A 18 1.86 5.02 0.27
CA MET A 18 2.85 3.96 0.43
C MET A 18 3.83 4.30 1.57
N GLY A 19 4.25 5.56 1.68
CA GLY A 19 5.12 6.06 2.73
C GLY A 19 4.53 5.92 4.14
N ASP A 20 3.24 6.22 4.31
CA ASP A 20 2.52 6.06 5.59
C ASP A 20 2.48 4.59 6.05
N GLN A 21 2.53 3.66 5.10
CA GLN A 21 2.51 2.23 5.37
C GLN A 21 3.91 1.67 5.69
N VAL A 22 5.00 2.42 5.50
CA VAL A 22 6.36 1.96 5.82
C VAL A 22 6.63 2.10 7.33
N LEU A 23 6.85 0.98 8.00
CA LEU A 23 7.26 0.87 9.42
C LEU A 23 8.78 0.69 9.57
N GLY A 24 9.46 0.21 8.55
CA GLY A 24 10.93 0.12 8.52
C GLY A 24 11.44 -0.04 7.09
N LEU A 25 12.70 0.34 6.86
CA LEU A 25 13.35 0.13 5.58
C LEU A 25 14.83 -0.19 5.73
N THR A 26 15.32 -0.97 4.78
CA THR A 26 16.73 -1.26 4.54
C THR A 26 17.09 -0.75 3.15
N ALA A 27 18.17 0.02 3.05
CA ALA A 27 18.66 0.57 1.81
C ALA A 27 20.18 0.45 1.71
N VAL A 28 20.68 0.30 0.48
CA VAL A 28 22.11 0.35 0.16
C VAL A 28 22.46 1.75 -0.32
N LEU A 29 23.40 2.40 0.37
CA LEU A 29 23.90 3.73 0.05
C LEU A 29 24.91 3.66 -1.12
N PRO A 30 25.23 4.80 -1.77
CA PRO A 30 26.17 4.84 -2.90
C PRO A 30 27.58 4.31 -2.60
N ASP A 31 28.02 4.39 -1.34
CA ASP A 31 29.31 3.88 -0.88
C ASP A 31 29.25 2.40 -0.43
N GLY A 32 28.13 1.72 -0.67
CA GLY A 32 27.92 0.32 -0.32
C GLY A 32 27.51 0.07 1.13
N ARG A 33 27.46 1.10 1.99
CA ARG A 33 26.96 0.93 3.37
C ARG A 33 25.47 0.60 3.38
N ILE A 34 25.05 -0.17 4.37
CA ILE A 34 23.65 -0.52 4.59
C ILE A 34 23.05 0.46 5.60
N PHE A 35 22.03 1.20 5.17
CA PHE A 35 21.14 1.92 6.07
C PHE A 35 19.98 1.01 6.45
N GLU A 36 19.78 0.79 7.74
CA GLU A 36 18.63 0.02 8.26
C GLU A 36 17.98 0.78 9.41
N ARG A 37 16.67 0.98 9.30
CA ARG A 37 15.91 1.60 10.40
C ARG A 37 14.49 1.05 10.46
N THR A 38 14.14 0.55 11.64
CA THR A 38 12.76 0.20 12.02
C THR A 38 12.32 1.15 13.11
N VAL A 39 11.09 1.68 13.01
CA VAL A 39 10.55 2.61 14.01
C VAL A 39 9.47 1.90 14.83
N PRO A 40 9.56 1.94 16.18
CA PRO A 40 8.46 1.49 17.03
C PRO A 40 7.22 2.36 16.78
N ALA A 41 6.02 1.85 17.08
CA ALA A 41 4.74 2.49 16.74
C ALA A 41 4.62 3.97 17.15
N LYS A 42 5.37 4.41 18.16
CA LYS A 42 5.59 5.80 18.50
C LYS A 42 7.08 6.00 18.80
N SER A 43 7.70 7.00 18.18
CA SER A 43 9.10 7.35 18.41
C SER A 43 9.24 8.86 18.50
N SER A 44 10.03 9.32 19.48
CA SER A 44 10.40 10.73 19.67
C SER A 44 11.92 10.92 19.59
N VAL A 45 12.63 9.97 18.96
CA VAL A 45 14.09 9.93 18.89
C VAL A 45 14.63 10.74 17.69
N GLY A 46 14.14 11.98 17.55
CA GLY A 46 14.52 12.89 16.47
C GLY A 46 13.85 12.60 15.12
N PRO A 47 14.36 13.20 14.03
CA PRO A 47 13.74 13.09 12.70
C PRO A 47 13.66 11.66 12.19
N ASP A 48 12.58 11.37 11.47
CA ASP A 48 12.41 10.09 10.81
C ASP A 48 13.21 10.01 9.51
N LEU A 49 14.49 9.65 9.60
CA LEU A 49 15.41 9.44 8.48
C LEU A 49 14.90 8.45 7.42
N ARG A 50 13.91 7.60 7.73
CA ARG A 50 13.29 6.74 6.71
C ARG A 50 12.61 7.58 5.63
N ARG A 51 12.04 8.72 6.01
CA ARG A 51 11.39 9.67 5.10
C ARG A 51 12.36 10.27 4.06
N LEU A 52 13.68 10.18 4.27
CA LEU A 52 14.65 10.56 3.24
C LEU A 52 14.62 9.62 2.03
N PHE A 53 14.20 8.36 2.21
CA PHE A 53 14.10 7.39 1.12
C PHE A 53 12.70 7.31 0.51
N ILE A 54 11.67 7.75 1.24
CA ILE A 54 10.28 7.80 0.77
C ILE A 54 10.11 9.02 -0.13
N GLY A 55 9.60 8.84 -1.35
CA GLY A 55 9.49 9.94 -2.32
C GLY A 55 10.85 10.42 -2.88
N SER A 56 11.93 9.68 -2.61
CA SER A 56 13.30 10.05 -3.02
C SER A 56 13.64 9.75 -4.48
N GLU A 57 12.78 8.99 -5.18
CA GLU A 57 13.05 8.51 -6.54
C GLU A 57 14.39 7.77 -6.71
N GLY A 58 15.00 7.30 -5.61
CA GLY A 58 16.29 6.60 -5.63
C GLY A 58 17.53 7.50 -5.47
N CYS A 59 17.36 8.80 -5.20
CA CYS A 59 18.49 9.74 -5.07
C CYS A 59 19.49 9.39 -3.95
N PHE A 60 19.03 8.78 -2.86
CA PHE A 60 19.86 8.52 -1.67
C PHE A 60 20.33 7.08 -1.53
N GLY A 61 19.91 6.19 -2.44
CA GLY A 61 20.26 4.78 -2.41
C GLY A 61 19.14 3.87 -2.88
N ILE A 62 19.41 2.57 -2.85
CA ILE A 62 18.49 1.53 -3.33
C ILE A 62 17.83 0.86 -2.13
N VAL A 63 16.51 0.99 -2.01
CA VAL A 63 15.73 0.28 -0.99
C VAL A 63 15.69 -1.21 -1.33
N THR A 64 16.23 -2.05 -0.45
CA THR A 64 16.34 -3.50 -0.62
C THR A 64 15.35 -4.29 0.23
N GLU A 65 14.95 -3.77 1.39
CA GLU A 65 13.95 -4.41 2.26
C GLU A 65 13.03 -3.35 2.86
N ALA A 66 11.77 -3.72 3.10
CA ALA A 66 10.80 -2.83 3.72
C ALA A 66 9.88 -3.62 4.63
N THR A 67 9.59 -3.03 5.79
CA THR A 67 8.64 -3.53 6.77
C THR A 67 7.39 -2.66 6.65
N LEU A 68 6.27 -3.28 6.27
CA LEU A 68 5.02 -2.59 5.95
C LEU A 68 3.95 -2.89 7.00
N ARG A 69 3.13 -1.89 7.27
CA ARG A 69 1.90 -2.04 8.04
C ARG A 69 0.93 -2.90 7.25
N THR A 70 0.33 -3.89 7.93
CA THR A 70 -0.77 -4.66 7.34
C THR A 70 -2.09 -4.30 8.00
N PHE A 71 -3.17 -4.55 7.28
CA PHE A 71 -4.52 -4.30 7.73
C PHE A 71 -5.31 -5.61 7.73
N PRO A 72 -6.24 -5.79 8.68
CA PRO A 72 -7.14 -6.93 8.65
C PRO A 72 -7.99 -6.89 7.37
N GLU A 73 -8.34 -8.06 6.86
CA GLU A 73 -9.27 -8.15 5.74
C GLU A 73 -10.66 -7.66 6.18
N PRO A 74 -11.28 -6.70 5.48
CA PRO A 74 -12.58 -6.19 5.86
C PRO A 74 -13.66 -7.26 5.62
N GLU A 75 -14.56 -7.42 6.58
CA GLU A 75 -15.69 -8.37 6.51
C GLU A 75 -16.62 -8.06 5.33
N ARG A 76 -16.84 -6.77 5.06
CA ARG A 76 -17.68 -6.31 3.96
C ARG A 76 -16.99 -5.21 3.15
N ARG A 77 -17.20 -5.27 1.82
CA ARG A 77 -16.86 -4.22 0.86
C ARG A 77 -18.11 -3.89 0.06
N ILE A 78 -18.42 -2.60 -0.07
CA ILE A 78 -19.61 -2.10 -0.75
C ILE A 78 -19.17 -1.03 -1.74
N LEU A 79 -19.44 -1.23 -3.03
CA LEU A 79 -19.23 -0.22 -4.07
C LEU A 79 -20.59 0.33 -4.50
N ARG A 80 -20.68 1.65 -4.68
CA ARG A 80 -21.86 2.37 -5.16
C ARG A 80 -21.48 3.38 -6.22
N GLY A 81 -22.33 3.48 -7.24
CA GLY A 81 -22.24 4.51 -8.27
C GLY A 81 -23.45 5.44 -8.16
N PHE A 82 -23.22 6.74 -8.17
CA PHE A 82 -24.25 7.77 -8.24
C PHE A 82 -24.02 8.61 -9.48
N ARG A 83 -25.10 8.89 -10.22
CA ARG A 83 -25.07 9.77 -11.37
C ARG A 83 -25.76 11.09 -11.02
N PHE A 84 -25.06 12.19 -11.28
CA PHE A 84 -25.55 13.53 -11.05
C PHE A 84 -25.83 14.23 -12.38
N PRO A 85 -26.82 15.13 -12.43
CA PRO A 85 -27.09 15.91 -13.64
C PRO A 85 -26.00 16.95 -13.88
N ARG A 86 -25.40 17.51 -12.81
CA ARG A 86 -24.27 18.45 -12.87
C ARG A 86 -23.11 18.01 -11.99
N PHE A 87 -21.91 18.52 -12.27
CA PHE A 87 -20.72 18.22 -11.49
C PHE A 87 -20.79 18.85 -10.08
N GLU A 88 -21.38 20.03 -9.98
CA GLU A 88 -21.49 20.79 -8.74
C GLU A 88 -22.36 20.04 -7.71
N ASP A 89 -23.40 19.34 -8.17
CA ASP A 89 -24.33 18.59 -7.33
C ASP A 89 -23.62 17.43 -6.61
N GLY A 90 -22.77 16.68 -7.34
CA GLY A 90 -22.00 15.59 -6.75
C GLY A 90 -20.85 16.11 -5.90
N PHE A 91 -20.22 17.23 -6.28
CA PHE A 91 -19.21 17.88 -5.46
C PHE A 91 -19.77 18.35 -4.11
N ALA A 92 -20.97 18.95 -4.11
CA ALA A 92 -21.66 19.36 -2.88
C ALA A 92 -21.92 18.17 -1.95
N ALA A 93 -22.36 17.02 -2.50
CA ALA A 93 -22.53 15.78 -1.74
C ALA A 93 -21.21 15.31 -1.10
N ILE A 94 -20.10 15.40 -1.82
CA ILE A 94 -18.76 15.03 -1.32
C ILE A 94 -18.35 15.92 -0.16
N VAL A 95 -18.54 17.24 -0.29
CA VAL A 95 -18.23 18.22 0.76
C VAL A 95 -19.08 17.96 1.99
N GLU A 96 -20.39 17.73 1.85
CA GLU A 96 -21.27 17.40 2.98
C GLU A 96 -20.82 16.12 3.69
N MET A 97 -20.52 15.05 2.93
CA MET A 97 -20.02 13.79 3.48
C MET A 97 -18.75 14.00 4.32
N HIS A 98 -17.77 14.71 3.79
CA HIS A 98 -16.53 15.00 4.53
C HIS A 98 -16.77 15.92 5.72
N GLY A 99 -17.68 16.89 5.60
CA GLY A 99 -18.04 17.83 6.68
C GLY A 99 -18.61 17.13 7.93
N ILE A 100 -19.23 15.96 7.77
CA ILE A 100 -19.72 15.13 8.88
C ILE A 100 -18.75 14.02 9.30
N GLY A 101 -17.53 14.01 8.74
CA GLY A 101 -16.52 12.97 9.01
C GLY A 101 -16.77 11.63 8.32
N LEU A 102 -17.66 11.58 7.33
CA LEU A 102 -17.89 10.38 6.53
C LEU A 102 -16.89 10.36 5.36
N THR A 103 -15.79 9.62 5.54
CA THR A 103 -14.75 9.43 4.53
C THR A 103 -14.83 8.03 3.94
N PRO A 104 -15.33 7.88 2.69
CA PRO A 104 -15.34 6.60 1.99
C PRO A 104 -13.92 6.03 1.83
N ALA A 105 -13.80 4.71 1.83
CA ALA A 105 -12.53 4.03 1.57
C ALA A 105 -12.04 4.20 0.13
N LEU A 106 -12.96 4.43 -0.81
CA LEU A 106 -12.69 4.79 -2.20
C LEU A 106 -13.66 5.90 -2.59
N LEU A 107 -13.14 6.92 -3.24
CA LEU A 107 -13.92 7.98 -3.85
C LEU A 107 -13.29 8.29 -5.20
N ASP A 108 -14.09 8.21 -6.25
CA ASP A 108 -13.70 8.63 -7.59
C ASP A 108 -14.86 9.42 -8.20
N TYR A 109 -14.59 10.65 -8.60
CA TYR A 109 -15.60 11.56 -9.14
C TYR A 109 -15.10 12.18 -10.42
N GLY A 110 -15.87 12.01 -11.49
CA GLY A 110 -15.51 12.56 -12.77
C GLY A 110 -16.71 12.73 -13.67
N GLU A 111 -16.51 13.53 -14.70
CA GLU A 111 -17.39 13.63 -15.85
C GLU A 111 -16.72 12.95 -17.04
N SER A 112 -17.54 12.33 -17.89
CA SER A 112 -17.07 11.90 -19.20
C SER A 112 -17.67 12.87 -20.23
N PRO A 113 -16.85 13.51 -21.08
CA PRO A 113 -17.39 14.38 -22.11
C PRO A 113 -18.29 13.56 -23.03
N THR A 114 -19.45 14.10 -23.40
CA THR A 114 -20.25 13.50 -24.45
C THR A 114 -19.56 13.70 -25.80
N GLY A 115 -19.77 12.81 -26.76
CA GLY A 115 -19.10 12.85 -28.09
C GLY A 115 -19.33 14.13 -28.91
N ASN A 116 -20.13 15.07 -28.41
CA ASN A 116 -20.36 16.42 -28.95
C ASN A 116 -19.56 17.52 -28.22
N GLY A 117 -18.61 17.18 -27.34
CA GLY A 117 -17.79 18.14 -26.59
C GLY A 117 -18.48 18.85 -25.43
N ARG A 118 -19.70 18.44 -25.05
CA ARG A 118 -20.39 18.97 -23.86
C ARG A 118 -20.04 18.16 -22.61
N ALA A 119 -20.14 18.81 -21.44
CA ALA A 119 -20.07 18.13 -20.15
C ALA A 119 -21.12 17.02 -20.11
N GLY A 120 -20.68 15.78 -19.94
CA GLY A 120 -21.57 14.65 -19.77
C GLY A 120 -22.06 14.54 -18.32
N ALA A 121 -22.83 13.49 -18.04
CA ALA A 121 -23.29 13.29 -16.68
C ALA A 121 -22.13 12.92 -15.76
N ALA A 122 -22.02 13.62 -14.64
CA ALA A 122 -21.02 13.36 -13.62
C ALA A 122 -21.35 12.07 -12.87
N THR A 123 -20.34 11.22 -12.68
CA THR A 123 -20.49 9.92 -12.02
C THR A 123 -19.55 9.85 -10.82
N LEU A 124 -20.13 9.52 -9.67
CA LEU A 124 -19.44 9.34 -8.39
C LEU A 124 -19.43 7.87 -8.00
N TYR A 125 -18.24 7.31 -7.82
CA TYR A 125 -18.04 6.00 -7.25
C TYR A 125 -17.60 6.12 -5.79
N LEU A 126 -18.31 5.44 -4.90
CA LEU A 126 -18.04 5.39 -3.47
C LEU A 126 -17.82 3.94 -3.04
N GLY A 127 -16.71 3.69 -2.34
CA GLY A 127 -16.41 2.41 -1.72
C GLY A 127 -16.41 2.49 -0.20
N PHE A 128 -17.12 1.57 0.46
CA PHE A 128 -17.20 1.43 1.91
C PHE A 128 -16.71 0.06 2.32
N GLU A 129 -15.94 0.00 3.41
CA GLU A 129 -15.32 -1.24 3.83
C GLU A 129 -15.18 -1.29 5.35
N GLY A 130 -15.28 -2.47 5.95
CA GLY A 130 -15.13 -2.65 7.38
C GLY A 130 -15.96 -3.82 7.88
N PHE A 131 -16.36 -3.74 9.15
CA PHE A 131 -17.40 -4.61 9.70
C PHE A 131 -18.72 -4.40 8.96
N ARG A 132 -19.54 -5.45 8.91
CA ARG A 132 -20.78 -5.44 8.14
C ARG A 132 -21.71 -4.27 8.49
N GLU A 133 -21.86 -3.98 9.78
CA GLU A 133 -22.72 -2.93 10.31
C GLU A 133 -22.18 -1.54 9.96
N GLN A 134 -20.87 -1.34 10.14
CA GLN A 134 -20.18 -0.09 9.83
C GLN A 134 -20.30 0.25 8.35
N ALA A 135 -19.87 -0.67 7.47
CA ALA A 135 -19.88 -0.44 6.03
C ALA A 135 -21.31 -0.18 5.52
N ALA A 136 -22.31 -0.88 6.07
CA ALA A 136 -23.70 -0.65 5.72
C ALA A 136 -24.25 0.68 6.27
N ALA A 137 -23.81 1.12 7.46
CA ALA A 137 -24.23 2.40 8.01
C ALA A 137 -23.64 3.58 7.24
N GLU A 138 -22.35 3.53 6.91
CA GLU A 138 -21.66 4.52 6.07
C GLU A 138 -22.32 4.61 4.69
N GLU A 139 -22.55 3.46 4.03
CA GLU A 139 -23.23 3.45 2.72
C GLU A 139 -24.63 4.05 2.80
N ARG A 140 -25.43 3.71 3.81
CA ARG A 140 -26.79 4.27 3.97
C ARG A 140 -26.75 5.77 4.19
N ARG A 141 -25.76 6.28 4.93
CA ARG A 141 -25.63 7.73 5.18
C ARG A 141 -25.16 8.44 3.91
N ALA A 142 -24.14 7.94 3.23
CA ALA A 142 -23.65 8.48 1.97
C ALA A 142 -24.74 8.48 0.89
N ARG A 143 -25.50 7.40 0.76
CA ARG A 143 -26.62 7.30 -0.18
C ARG A 143 -27.65 8.40 0.04
N ARG A 144 -28.07 8.64 1.29
CA ARG A 144 -29.02 9.72 1.60
C ARG A 144 -28.49 11.10 1.21
N ILE A 145 -27.20 11.36 1.42
CA ILE A 145 -26.57 12.62 1.04
C ILE A 145 -26.55 12.75 -0.49
N CYS A 146 -26.10 11.72 -1.20
CA CYS A 146 -26.10 11.73 -2.66
C CYS A 146 -27.51 11.91 -3.24
N GLU A 147 -28.52 11.23 -2.70
CA GLU A 147 -29.92 11.36 -3.13
C GLU A 147 -30.48 12.77 -2.84
N ALA A 148 -30.15 13.36 -1.67
CA ALA A 148 -30.55 14.73 -1.32
C ALA A 148 -29.93 15.77 -2.26
N SER A 149 -28.71 15.54 -2.74
CA SER A 149 -28.05 16.37 -3.76
C SER A 149 -28.46 16.03 -5.20
N GLY A 150 -29.55 15.26 -5.42
CA GLY A 150 -30.08 14.95 -6.75
C GLY A 150 -29.37 13.80 -7.48
N GLY A 151 -28.48 13.09 -6.79
CA GLY A 151 -27.79 11.91 -7.31
C GLY A 151 -28.72 10.70 -7.40
N LYS A 152 -28.73 10.05 -8.57
CA LYS A 152 -29.46 8.81 -8.79
C LYS A 152 -28.52 7.62 -8.67
N GLY A 153 -28.83 6.71 -7.76
CA GLY A 153 -28.07 5.46 -7.61
C GLY A 153 -28.18 4.61 -8.88
N SER A 154 -27.04 4.26 -9.46
CA SER A 154 -26.99 3.14 -10.40
C SER A 154 -27.14 1.86 -9.58
N GLY A 155 -28.11 1.01 -9.93
CA GLY A 155 -28.39 -0.24 -9.21
C GLY A 155 -27.10 -1.00 -8.91
N SER A 156 -27.02 -1.63 -7.73
CA SER A 156 -25.74 -2.12 -7.20
C SER A 156 -25.01 -3.02 -8.20
N GLY A 157 -23.91 -2.54 -8.77
CA GLY A 157 -22.86 -3.41 -9.27
C GLY A 157 -22.48 -4.33 -8.12
N ALA A 158 -22.64 -5.63 -8.34
CA ALA A 158 -22.69 -6.69 -7.35
C ALA A 158 -21.78 -6.49 -6.13
N THR A 159 -22.29 -6.86 -4.95
CA THR A 159 -21.42 -7.32 -3.86
C THR A 159 -20.66 -8.54 -4.39
N THR A 160 -19.52 -8.32 -5.04
CA THR A 160 -18.66 -9.42 -5.47
C THR A 160 -17.93 -9.93 -4.23
N SER A 161 -18.53 -10.93 -3.58
CA SER A 161 -17.75 -11.92 -2.85
C SER A 161 -16.65 -12.45 -3.79
N ARG A 162 -15.38 -12.25 -3.41
CA ARG A 162 -14.16 -12.73 -4.07
C ARG A 162 -13.89 -12.20 -5.49
N GLY A 163 -13.04 -11.16 -5.56
CA GLY A 163 -11.89 -11.13 -6.47
C GLY A 163 -12.13 -11.12 -7.99
N ALA A 164 -13.11 -10.38 -8.51
CA ALA A 164 -13.34 -10.33 -9.97
C ALA A 164 -13.08 -8.98 -10.67
N LEU A 165 -13.05 -7.83 -9.97
CA LEU A 165 -13.01 -6.52 -10.65
C LEU A 165 -11.60 -5.88 -10.78
N LEU A 166 -10.55 -6.50 -10.26
CA LEU A 166 -9.17 -5.94 -10.29
C LEU A 166 -8.16 -6.89 -10.95
N ARG A 167 -8.53 -7.59 -12.03
CA ARG A 167 -7.63 -8.47 -12.79
C ARG A 167 -7.00 -7.82 -14.03
N GLY A 168 -6.86 -6.49 -14.04
CA GLY A 168 -6.06 -5.77 -15.03
C GLY A 168 -4.76 -5.27 -14.41
N GLY A 169 -3.65 -5.98 -14.65
CA GLY A 169 -2.30 -5.44 -14.43
C GLY A 169 -1.60 -5.87 -13.14
N ALA A 170 -0.91 -7.01 -13.20
CA ALA A 170 0.42 -7.26 -12.60
C ALA A 170 0.67 -8.77 -12.53
N ARG A 171 1.36 -9.34 -13.52
CA ARG A 171 2.12 -10.58 -13.31
C ARG A 171 3.38 -10.20 -12.53
N GLY A 172 3.25 -10.07 -11.22
CA GLY A 172 4.37 -9.92 -10.29
C GLY A 172 4.63 -11.25 -9.58
N GLU A 173 5.88 -11.71 -9.62
CA GLU A 173 6.32 -12.98 -9.06
C GLU A 173 6.07 -13.08 -7.55
N ARG A 174 5.83 -14.32 -7.08
CA ARG A 174 5.45 -14.65 -5.70
C ARG A 174 6.61 -14.34 -4.72
N GLY A 175 6.58 -13.17 -4.10
CA GLY A 175 7.40 -12.85 -2.93
C GLY A 175 7.02 -13.72 -1.74
N ARG A 176 8.02 -14.33 -1.08
CA ARG A 176 7.84 -15.20 0.09
C ARG A 176 7.51 -14.36 1.33
N VAL A 177 6.24 -14.38 1.73
CA VAL A 177 5.75 -13.73 2.96
C VAL A 177 6.19 -14.53 4.19
N ARG A 178 6.92 -13.90 5.12
CA ARG A 178 7.14 -14.44 6.47
C ARG A 178 6.35 -13.57 7.46
N ARG A 179 5.42 -14.17 8.20
CA ARG A 179 4.76 -13.52 9.34
C ARG A 179 5.74 -13.53 10.51
N GLY A 180 6.07 -12.36 11.04
CA GLY A 180 6.71 -12.24 12.35
C GLY A 180 5.65 -12.23 13.44
N GLU A 181 5.85 -12.99 14.51
CA GLU A 181 4.97 -12.97 15.69
C GLU A 181 5.39 -11.87 16.67
N LEU A 182 4.37 -11.23 17.25
CA LEU A 182 4.29 -10.45 18.51
C LEU A 182 3.92 -8.96 18.39
N SER A 183 2.93 -8.59 19.23
CA SER A 183 2.39 -7.27 19.58
C SER A 183 1.43 -6.59 18.58
N THR A 184 0.13 -6.91 18.69
CA THR A 184 -1.10 -6.16 18.30
C THR A 184 -1.21 -5.47 16.92
N SER A 185 -0.19 -5.50 16.08
CA SER A 185 -0.19 -4.95 14.73
C SER A 185 0.54 -5.92 13.80
N SER A 186 -0.21 -6.59 12.93
CA SER A 186 0.38 -7.50 11.95
C SER A 186 1.30 -6.72 11.00
N THR A 187 2.50 -7.26 10.76
CA THR A 187 3.56 -6.60 10.00
C THR A 187 3.99 -7.50 8.84
N LEU A 188 4.18 -6.92 7.66
CA LEU A 188 4.67 -7.62 6.47
C LEU A 188 6.11 -7.22 6.20
N HIS A 189 7.02 -8.20 6.14
CA HIS A 189 8.39 -7.95 5.71
C HIS A 189 8.53 -8.30 4.22
N CYS A 190 8.84 -7.30 3.41
CA CYS A 190 9.10 -7.42 1.99
C CYS A 190 10.61 -7.33 1.75
N ARG A 191 11.16 -8.34 1.08
CA ARG A 191 12.57 -8.40 0.72
C ARG A 191 12.67 -8.37 -0.80
N ALA A 192 13.42 -7.42 -1.35
CA ALA A 192 13.76 -7.44 -2.76
C ALA A 192 14.48 -8.77 -3.08
N PRO A 193 14.28 -9.34 -4.27
CA PRO A 193 15.06 -10.50 -4.69
C PRO A 193 16.55 -10.17 -4.55
N ARG A 194 17.31 -11.08 -3.95
CA ARG A 194 18.78 -10.92 -3.90
C ARG A 194 19.25 -10.88 -5.34
N CYS A 195 19.84 -9.76 -5.74
CA CYS A 195 20.56 -9.71 -7.00
C CYS A 195 21.75 -10.65 -6.83
N SER A 196 21.67 -11.86 -7.39
CA SER A 196 22.82 -12.75 -7.47
C SER A 196 23.79 -12.11 -8.45
N THR A 197 24.74 -11.33 -7.93
CA THR A 197 25.92 -10.94 -8.70
C THR A 197 26.80 -12.18 -8.85
N THR A 198 26.37 -13.16 -9.65
CA THR A 198 27.30 -14.01 -10.39
C THR A 198 27.87 -13.13 -11.48
N GLY A 199 28.89 -12.34 -11.14
CA GLY A 199 29.77 -11.76 -12.14
C GLY A 199 30.41 -12.89 -12.96
N PRO A 200 30.68 -12.67 -14.25
CA PRO A 200 31.42 -13.63 -15.05
C PRO A 200 32.80 -13.88 -14.39
N PRO A 201 33.32 -15.12 -14.42
CA PRO A 201 34.59 -15.44 -13.76
C PRO A 201 35.71 -14.64 -14.41
N ALA A 202 36.41 -13.84 -13.60
CA ALA A 202 37.66 -13.22 -14.00
C ALA A 202 38.67 -14.32 -14.37
N GLY A 203 39.32 -14.12 -15.52
CA GLY A 203 40.24 -15.06 -16.13
C GLY A 203 41.37 -15.50 -15.20
N ARG A 204 41.76 -16.76 -15.38
CA ARG A 204 42.87 -17.45 -14.72
C ARG A 204 44.17 -16.63 -14.81
N SER A 205 44.87 -16.50 -13.69
CA SER A 205 46.32 -16.62 -13.69
C SER A 205 46.76 -17.55 -12.55
N SER A 206 47.69 -18.42 -12.89
CA SER A 206 48.29 -19.49 -12.12
C SER A 206 49.17 -18.97 -11.00
N ASN A 207 49.03 -19.53 -9.79
CA ASN A 207 50.10 -20.24 -9.07
C ASN A 207 49.67 -20.61 -7.65
N GLY A 208 50.01 -21.84 -7.24
CA GLY A 208 50.52 -22.08 -5.89
C GLY A 208 49.54 -22.64 -4.85
N THR A 209 49.57 -23.97 -4.75
CA THR A 209 49.68 -24.72 -3.49
C THR A 209 48.39 -25.05 -2.71
N ALA A 210 48.24 -26.36 -2.53
CA ALA A 210 47.17 -27.07 -1.86
C ALA A 210 47.20 -26.97 -0.33
N CYS A 211 46.02 -27.09 0.28
CA CYS A 211 45.65 -27.75 1.55
C CYS A 211 44.20 -27.32 1.87
N ALA A 212 43.32 -28.02 2.55
CA ALA A 212 43.11 -29.41 2.95
C ALA A 212 41.66 -29.44 3.47
N GLN A 213 41.03 -30.61 3.47
CA GLN A 213 39.64 -30.84 3.91
C GLN A 213 39.47 -30.78 5.45
N SER A 214 38.19 -30.78 5.86
CA SER A 214 37.62 -30.99 7.21
C SER A 214 37.56 -29.74 8.10
N SER A 215 36.57 -29.49 8.95
CA SER A 215 35.65 -30.39 9.68
C SER A 215 34.42 -29.61 10.20
N THR A 216 33.44 -30.40 10.66
CA THR A 216 32.24 -30.07 11.43
C THR A 216 32.45 -29.17 12.65
N GLY A 217 31.47 -28.33 12.99
CA GLY A 217 31.42 -27.60 14.26
C GLY A 217 30.03 -27.06 14.59
N SER A 218 29.26 -27.88 15.30
CA SER A 218 28.05 -27.50 16.05
C SER A 218 28.43 -26.57 17.22
N GLY A 219 27.66 -25.51 17.47
CA GLY A 219 27.87 -24.60 18.59
C GLY A 219 26.56 -23.97 19.02
N ALA A 220 26.06 -24.43 20.17
CA ALA A 220 24.82 -24.02 20.82
C ALA A 220 24.93 -22.68 21.56
N GLY A 221 23.79 -21.98 21.66
CA GLY A 221 23.32 -21.22 22.83
C GLY A 221 24.08 -19.96 23.27
N GLN A 222 23.37 -18.83 23.36
CA GLN A 222 22.89 -18.32 24.66
C GLN A 222 22.03 -17.07 24.49
N SER A 223 20.81 -17.19 25.01
CA SER A 223 19.85 -16.14 25.33
C SER A 223 20.33 -15.32 26.54
N TYR A 224 20.25 -13.99 26.46
CA TYR A 224 20.29 -13.12 27.63
C TYR A 224 19.02 -12.29 27.70
N SER A 225 18.26 -12.51 28.77
CA SER A 225 17.09 -11.74 29.19
C SER A 225 17.49 -10.79 30.31
N ARG A 226 17.06 -9.52 30.21
CA ARG A 226 16.51 -8.73 31.31
C ARG A 226 15.48 -7.77 30.75
#